data_AF-A0A5C7R734-F1
#
_entry.id   AF-A0A5C7R734-F1
#
_cell.length_a   1.000
_cell.length_b   1.000
_cell.length_c   1.000
_cell.angle_alpha   90.00
_cell.angle_beta   90.00
_cell.angle_gamma   90.00
#
_symmetry.space_group_name_H-M   'P 1'
#
loop_
_entity.id
_entity.type
_entity.pdbx_description
1 polymer ?
#
loop_
_entity_poly.entity_id
_entity_poly.type
_entity_poly.pdbx_seq_one_letter_code
_entity_poly.pdbx_strand_id
1 'polypeptide(L)' 'MKIGYARVSTTGQDYETQVAKLQAEGCEKLFTEKQSGKS' A
#
# COMPACT_ATOMS: atom_id res chain seq x y z
N MET A 1 3.47 16.63 -7.31
CA MET A 1 3.97 15.24 -7.26
C MET A 1 3.30 14.54 -6.08
N LYS A 2 2.39 13.59 -6.33
CA LYS A 2 1.68 12.86 -5.26
C LYS A 2 2.41 11.55 -4.95
N ILE A 3 2.65 11.28 -3.68
CA ILE A 3 3.30 10.06 -3.21
C ILE A 3 2.31 9.31 -2.30
N GLY A 4 1.95 8.10 -2.68
CA GLY A 4 1.13 7.18 -1.90
C GLY A 4 2.00 6.28 -1.03
N TYR A 5 1.54 6.00 0.19
CA TYR A 5 2.19 5.07 1.11
C TYR A 5 1.17 4.04 1.61
N ALA A 6 1.47 2.76 1.42
CA ALA A 6 0.66 1.65 1.89
C ALA A 6 1.48 0.77 2.82
N ARG A 7 0.99 0.53 4.03
CA ARG A 7 1.62 -0.38 5.01
C ARG A 7 0.67 -1.52 5.32
N VAL A 8 1.16 -2.75 5.21
CA VAL A 8 0.38 -3.95 5.53
C VAL A 8 1.14 -4.87 6.48
N SER A 9 0.42 -5.39 7.47
CA SER A 9 0.95 -6.28 8.50
C SER A 9 0.72 -7.77 8.21
N THR A 10 -0.16 -8.09 7.25
CA THR A 10 -0.57 -9.46 6.90
C THR A 10 -0.66 -9.61 5.38
N THR A 11 -0.36 -10.80 4.86
CA THR A 11 -0.46 -11.08 3.43
C THR A 11 -1.92 -11.34 3.07
N GLY A 12 -2.56 -10.45 2.28
CA GLY A 12 -3.43 -10.99 1.24
C GLY A 12 -4.63 -10.21 0.71
N GLN A 13 -5.16 -9.14 1.32
CA GLN A 13 -6.39 -8.50 0.78
C GLN A 13 -6.41 -6.97 0.87
N ASP A 14 -5.97 -6.39 1.98
CA ASP A 14 -6.00 -4.92 2.14
C ASP A 14 -4.97 -4.18 1.28
N TYR A 15 -3.86 -4.85 0.94
CA TYR A 15 -2.78 -4.28 0.15
C TYR A 15 -3.23 -3.86 -1.26
N GLU A 16 -3.84 -4.77 -2.00
CA GLU A 16 -4.26 -4.51 -3.38
C GLU A 16 -5.32 -3.40 -3.43
N THR A 17 -6.23 -3.38 -2.46
CA THR A 17 -7.26 -2.34 -2.34
C THR A 17 -6.66 -0.96 -2.03
N GLN A 18 -5.66 -0.88 -1.15
CA GLN A 18 -4.97 0.39 -0.85
C GLN A 18 -4.19 0.90 -2.06
N VAL A 19 -3.46 0.01 -2.75
CA VAL A 19 -2.69 0.38 -3.95
C VAL A 19 -3.63 0.86 -5.06
N ALA A 20 -4.74 0.17 -5.30
CA ALA A 20 -5.73 0.57 -6.30
C ALA A 20 -6.32 1.96 -6.02
N LYS A 21 -6.62 2.28 -4.77
CA LYS A 21 -7.10 3.62 -4.36
C LYS A 21 -6.06 4.70 -4.58
N LEU A 22 -4.81 4.44 -4.19
CA LEU A 22 -3.71 5.39 -4.36
C LEU A 22 -3.37 5.63 -5.84
N GLN A 23 -3.46 4.61 -6.68
CA GLN A 23 -3.35 4.77 -8.13
C GLN A 23 -4.52 5.58 -8.70
N ALA A 24 -5.75 5.33 -8.25
CA ALA A 24 -6.92 6.08 -8.68
C ALA A 24 -6.87 7.57 -8.28
N GLU A 25 -6.21 7.91 -7.16
CA GLU A 25 -5.97 9.29 -6.74
C GLU A 25 -4.85 10.02 -7.52
N GLY A 26 -4.16 9.31 -8.42
CA GLY A 26 -3.06 9.86 -9.22
C GLY A 26 -1.75 9.97 -8.45
N CYS A 27 -1.46 9.04 -7.53
CA CYS A 27 -0.14 8.96 -6.90
C CYS A 27 0.90 8.45 -7.92
N GLU A 28 1.91 9.28 -8.21
CA GLU A 28 3.00 8.95 -9.13
C GLU A 28 4.04 8.00 -8.51
N LYS A 29 4.19 8.04 -7.19
CA LYS A 29 5.07 7.13 -6.45
C LYS A 29 4.29 6.41 -5.38
N LEU A 30 4.44 5.10 -5.32
CA LEU A 30 3.80 4.23 -4.35
C LEU A 30 4.86 3.51 -3.53
N PHE A 31 4.89 3.77 -2.23
CA PHE A 31 5.78 3.11 -1.30
C PHE A 31 4.99 2.10 -0.48
N THR A 32 5.54 0.90 -0.36
CA THR A 32 4.82 -0.23 0.23
C THR A 32 5.67 -0.90 1.28
N GLU A 33 5.19 -0.92 2.51
CA GLU A 33 5.90 -1.49 3.64
C GLU A 33 5.15 -2.71 4.16
N LYS A 34 5.77 -3.89 4.01
CA LYS A 34 5.20 -5.16 4.46
C LYS A 34 5.87 -5.59 5.76
N GLN A 35 5.25 -5.29 6.89
CA GLN A 35 5.74 -5.71 8.19
C GLN A 35 5.01 -6.99 8.61
N SER A 36 5.55 -8.15 8.25
CA SER A 36 5.07 -9.43 8.78
C SER A 36 5.11 -9.38 10.30
N GLY A 37 3.94 -9.33 10.96
CA GLY A 37 3.86 -9.56 12.39
C GLY A 37 4.47 -10.92 12.68
N LYS A 38 5.67 -10.94 13.25
CA LYS A 38 6.35 -12.17 13.63
C LYS A 38 5.71 -12.60 14.95
N SER A 39 4.90 -13.66 14.90
CA SER A 39 4.35 -14.33 16.08
C SER A 39 5.45 -14.79 17.04
#